data_AF-A0A4U1JTR8-F1
#
_entry.id   AF-A0A4U1JTR8-F1
#
_cell.length_a   1.000
_cell.length_b   1.000
_cell.length_c   1.000
_cell.angle_alpha   90.00
_cell.angle_beta   90.00
_cell.angle_gamma   90.00
#
_symmetry.space_group_name_H-M   'P 1'
#
loop_
_entity.id
_entity.type
_entity.pdbx_description
1 polymer ?
#
loop_
_entity_poly.entity_id
_entity_poly.type
_entity_poly.pdbx_seq_one_letter_code
_entity_poly.pdbx_strand_id
1 'polypeptide(L)'
;MKHPSLRALLLAALCLPGLPFGSAAFAGDLGAAFHALPVDTRVAVQAELAEVDLYLADPDGDWSAATERAVLRSVEAIALNSGARVRPQLTSTPAMQSYLEALAEGSYSAYLRRGDFSGGGALWRRIQLGG
;
A
#
# COMPACT_ATOMS: atom_id res chain seq x y z
N MET A 1 32.23 -47.19 -38.19
CA MET A 1 31.12 -46.33 -38.67
C MET A 1 29.80 -47.08 -38.51
N LYS A 2 29.00 -46.71 -37.49
CA LYS A 2 27.59 -47.05 -37.26
C LYS A 2 27.19 -46.28 -35.98
N HIS A 3 26.39 -45.23 -36.12
CA HIS A 3 25.89 -44.44 -34.99
C HIS A 3 24.69 -45.13 -34.34
N PRO A 4 24.63 -45.23 -33.01
CA PRO A 4 23.38 -45.07 -32.28
C PRO A 4 23.17 -43.58 -31.97
N SER A 5 22.04 -43.05 -32.42
CA SER A 5 21.65 -41.65 -32.30
C SER A 5 21.33 -41.31 -30.85
N LEU A 6 22.14 -40.43 -30.25
CA LEU A 6 21.90 -39.73 -28.97
C LEU A 6 20.76 -38.70 -29.12
N ARG A 7 19.57 -39.16 -29.52
CA ARG A 7 18.34 -38.34 -29.59
C ARG A 7 17.37 -38.66 -28.46
N ALA A 8 17.84 -39.34 -27.42
CA ALA A 8 17.09 -39.69 -26.24
C ALA A 8 17.79 -39.12 -25.00
N LEU A 9 17.87 -37.79 -24.89
CA LEU A 9 18.18 -37.06 -23.65
C LEU A 9 18.25 -35.56 -23.98
N LEU A 10 17.12 -34.87 -23.96
CA LEU A 10 17.05 -33.43 -23.63
C LEU A 10 15.60 -33.12 -23.23
N LEU A 11 15.17 -33.80 -22.17
CA LEU A 11 14.23 -33.26 -21.20
C LEU A 11 14.95 -32.11 -20.49
N ALA A 12 14.53 -30.87 -20.73
CA ALA A 12 14.85 -29.74 -19.87
C ALA A 12 13.66 -28.76 -19.88
N ALA A 13 12.63 -29.17 -19.15
CA ALA A 13 11.84 -28.33 -18.24
C ALA A 13 11.78 -26.82 -18.56
N LEU A 14 10.91 -26.44 -19.49
CA LEU A 14 10.30 -25.11 -19.50
C LEU A 14 9.05 -25.11 -18.60
N CYS A 15 9.24 -25.47 -17.32
CA CYS A 15 8.31 -25.09 -16.27
C CYS A 15 8.80 -23.75 -15.72
N LEU A 16 8.40 -22.65 -16.35
CA LEU A 16 8.30 -21.41 -15.59
C LEU A 16 7.05 -21.56 -14.71
N PRO A 17 7.17 -21.77 -13.39
CA PRO A 17 6.04 -21.51 -12.53
C PRO A 17 5.72 -20.02 -12.70
N GLY A 18 4.56 -19.72 -13.28
CA GLY A 18 3.97 -18.40 -13.16
C GLY A 18 3.98 -18.09 -11.68
N LEU A 19 4.80 -17.12 -11.28
CA LEU A 19 4.77 -16.57 -9.93
C LEU A 19 3.32 -16.19 -9.70
N PRO A 20 2.62 -16.80 -8.73
CA PRO A 20 1.38 -16.21 -8.29
C PRO A 20 1.82 -14.86 -7.74
N PHE A 21 1.45 -13.78 -8.42
CA PHE A 21 1.22 -12.53 -7.75
C PHE A 21 0.12 -12.85 -6.75
N GLY A 22 0.51 -13.37 -5.59
CA GLY A 22 -0.36 -13.63 -4.48
C GLY A 22 -0.96 -12.29 -4.15
N SER A 23 -2.24 -12.11 -4.50
CA SER A 23 -3.06 -11.17 -3.75
C SER A 23 -2.88 -11.60 -2.29
N ALA A 24 -2.16 -10.80 -1.52
CA ALA A 24 -2.20 -10.91 -0.08
C ALA A 24 -3.66 -10.62 0.27
N ALA A 25 -4.47 -11.68 0.36
CA ALA A 25 -5.81 -11.58 0.86
C ALA A 25 -5.66 -10.98 2.26
N PHE A 26 -6.15 -9.76 2.46
CA PHE A 26 -6.27 -9.17 3.78
C PHE A 26 -7.09 -10.16 4.61
N ALA A 27 -6.47 -10.81 5.59
CA ALA A 27 -7.14 -11.87 6.34
C ALA A 27 -8.11 -11.33 7.40
N GLY A 28 -8.42 -10.03 7.36
CA GLY A 28 -9.34 -9.34 8.25
C GLY A 28 -10.14 -8.26 7.53
N ASP A 29 -11.25 -7.86 8.14
CA ASP A 29 -12.09 -6.75 7.68
C ASP A 29 -11.56 -5.43 8.27
N LEU A 30 -11.00 -4.59 7.41
CA LEU A 30 -10.43 -3.30 7.80
C LEU A 30 -11.50 -2.31 8.30
N GLY A 31 -12.72 -2.38 7.77
CA GLY A 31 -13.84 -1.56 8.21
C GLY A 31 -14.30 -1.96 9.62
N ALA A 32 -14.37 -3.26 9.89
CA ALA A 32 -14.65 -3.76 11.24
C ALA A 32 -13.55 -3.35 12.25
N ALA A 33 -12.28 -3.43 11.85
CA ALA A 33 -11.16 -2.97 12.67
C ALA A 33 -11.25 -1.47 12.96
N PHE A 34 -11.59 -0.65 11.96
CA PHE A 34 -11.79 0.78 12.09
C PHE A 34 -12.95 1.11 13.04
N HIS A 35 -14.12 0.50 12.86
CA HIS A 35 -15.29 0.74 13.70
C HIS A 35 -15.12 0.34 15.16
N ALA A 36 -14.22 -0.60 15.45
CA ALA A 36 -13.91 -1.00 16.82
C ALA A 36 -13.12 0.07 17.60
N LEU A 37 -12.53 1.06 16.93
CA LEU A 37 -11.83 2.17 17.58
C LEU A 37 -12.83 3.22 18.11
N PRO A 38 -12.46 3.99 19.15
CA PRO A 38 -13.23 5.17 19.58
C PRO A 38 -13.41 6.18 18.45
N VAL A 39 -14.53 6.93 18.46
CA VAL A 39 -14.84 7.91 17.40
C VAL A 39 -13.73 8.95 17.23
N ASP A 40 -13.17 9.46 18.33
CA ASP A 40 -12.09 10.44 18.30
C ASP A 40 -10.83 9.88 17.62
N THR A 41 -10.53 8.60 17.84
CA THR A 41 -9.42 7.90 17.17
C THR A 41 -9.69 7.77 15.67
N ARG A 42 -10.92 7.42 15.27
CA ARG A 42 -11.29 7.31 13.85
C ARG A 42 -11.19 8.65 13.12
N VAL A 43 -11.65 9.73 13.75
CA VAL A 43 -11.49 11.10 13.24
C VAL A 43 -10.00 11.44 13.12
N ALA A 44 -9.20 11.12 14.13
CA ALA A 44 -7.76 11.38 14.11
C ALA A 44 -7.03 10.61 12.99
N VAL A 45 -7.43 9.36 12.69
CA VAL A 45 -6.90 8.62 11.53
C VAL A 45 -7.19 9.37 10.23
N GLN A 46 -8.44 9.76 10.01
CA GLN A 46 -8.81 10.49 8.79
C GLN A 46 -8.11 11.85 8.70
N ALA A 47 -7.97 12.56 9.82
CA ALA A 47 -7.25 13.83 9.88
C ALA A 47 -5.76 13.65 9.51
N GLU A 48 -5.08 12.66 10.07
CA GLU A 48 -3.69 12.35 9.72
C GLU A 48 -3.53 12.05 8.21
N LEU A 49 -4.49 11.34 7.62
CA LEU A 49 -4.50 11.03 6.18
C LEU A 49 -4.87 12.24 5.32
N ALA A 50 -5.67 13.17 5.84
CA ALA A 50 -6.04 14.42 5.17
C ALA A 50 -4.86 15.41 5.12
N GLU A 51 -4.05 15.47 6.17
CA GLU A 51 -2.83 16.29 6.24
C GLU A 51 -1.81 15.99 5.12
N VAL A 52 -1.94 14.84 4.45
CA VAL A 52 -1.06 14.39 3.37
C VAL A 52 -1.83 14.06 2.08
N ASP A 53 -3.02 14.65 1.90
CA ASP A 53 -3.87 14.54 0.70
C ASP A 53 -4.26 13.08 0.31
N LEU A 54 -4.18 12.13 1.24
CA LEU A 54 -4.61 10.74 1.00
C LEU A 54 -6.11 10.57 1.19
N TYR A 55 -6.70 11.39 2.06
CA TYR A 55 -8.13 11.50 2.34
C TYR A 55 -8.60 12.92 2.02
N LEU A 56 -9.60 13.08 1.15
CA LEU A 56 -9.99 14.39 0.58
C LEU A 56 -11.33 14.91 1.10
N ALA A 57 -11.97 14.17 2.02
CA ALA A 57 -13.21 14.59 2.66
C ALA A 57 -12.92 15.12 4.06
N ASP A 58 -13.91 15.78 4.65
CA ASP A 58 -13.81 16.25 6.03
C ASP A 58 -13.74 15.04 7.00
N PRO A 59 -12.78 15.02 7.95
CA PRO A 59 -12.72 13.96 8.95
C PRO A 59 -13.97 13.93 9.84
N ASP A 60 -14.73 12.85 9.78
CA ASP A 60 -16.00 12.61 10.48
C ASP A 60 -16.00 11.31 11.33
N GLY A 61 -14.98 10.47 11.17
CA GLY A 61 -14.85 9.18 11.85
C GLY A 61 -15.69 8.07 11.24
N ASP A 62 -16.29 8.28 10.06
CA ASP A 62 -17.12 7.30 9.36
C ASP A 62 -16.34 6.45 8.35
N TRP A 63 -16.75 5.19 8.24
CA TRP A 63 -16.16 4.28 7.28
C TRP A 63 -16.75 4.51 5.89
N SER A 64 -15.88 4.61 4.89
CA SER A 64 -16.26 4.74 3.49
C SER A 64 -15.20 4.13 2.60
N ALA A 65 -15.52 3.94 1.32
CA ALA A 65 -14.53 3.54 0.31
C ALA A 65 -13.38 4.57 0.17
N ALA A 66 -13.61 5.84 0.51
CA ALA A 66 -12.56 6.85 0.56
C ALA A 66 -11.62 6.62 1.74
N THR A 67 -12.17 6.32 2.93
CA THR A 67 -11.41 5.99 4.14
C THR A 67 -10.55 4.74 3.89
N GLU A 68 -11.14 3.67 3.36
CA GLU A 68 -10.43 2.42 3.05
C GLU A 68 -9.24 2.66 2.12
N ARG A 69 -9.50 3.32 0.99
CA ARG A 69 -8.47 3.61 0.00
C ARG A 69 -7.36 4.52 0.56
N ALA A 70 -7.69 5.47 1.43
CA ALA A 70 -6.69 6.31 2.08
C ALA A 70 -5.77 5.49 2.99
N VAL A 71 -6.33 4.62 3.82
CA VAL A 71 -5.59 3.70 4.72
C VAL A 71 -4.72 2.73 3.93
N LEU A 72 -5.20 2.18 2.82
CA LEU A 72 -4.38 1.30 1.98
C LEU A 72 -3.23 2.05 1.30
N ARG A 73 -3.49 3.26 0.77
CA ARG A 73 -2.45 4.09 0.16
C ARG A 73 -1.42 4.60 1.16
N SER A 74 -1.78 4.82 2.43
CA SER A 74 -0.79 5.18 3.44
C SER A 74 0.19 4.05 3.73
N VAL A 75 -0.24 2.78 3.69
CA VAL A 75 0.69 1.63 3.82
C VAL A 75 1.71 1.63 2.70
N GLU A 76 1.27 1.85 1.46
CA GLU A 76 2.15 1.93 0.29
C GLU A 76 3.11 3.13 0.39
N ALA A 77 2.60 4.30 0.77
CA ALA A 77 3.39 5.52 0.94
C ALA A 77 4.47 5.35 2.03
N ILE A 78 4.13 4.75 3.18
CA ILE A 78 5.08 4.47 4.25
C ILE A 78 6.16 3.50 3.77
N ALA A 79 5.78 2.43 3.07
CA ALA A 79 6.73 1.48 2.51
C ALA A 79 7.68 2.14 1.50
N LEU A 80 7.16 2.99 0.62
CA LEU A 80 7.95 3.73 -0.36
C LEU A 80 8.91 4.71 0.32
N ASN A 81 8.39 5.59 1.18
CA ASN A 81 9.15 6.69 1.78
C ASN A 81 10.15 6.21 2.84
N SER A 82 9.94 5.02 3.40
CA SER A 82 10.90 4.35 4.28
C SER A 82 11.97 3.55 3.52
N GLY A 83 11.91 3.46 2.18
CA GLY A 83 12.79 2.58 1.40
C GLY A 83 12.60 1.11 1.78
N ALA A 84 11.35 0.69 1.96
CA ALA A 84 10.91 -0.63 2.42
C ALA A 84 11.36 -1.07 3.82
N ARG A 85 11.96 -0.16 4.62
CA ARG A 85 12.35 -0.46 6.01
C ARG A 85 11.16 -0.58 6.96
N VAL A 86 10.09 0.18 6.68
CA VAL A 86 8.85 0.15 7.45
C VAL A 86 7.73 -0.29 6.52
N ARG A 87 7.14 -1.45 6.81
CA ARG A 87 5.98 -1.96 6.08
C ARG A 87 4.90 -2.34 7.08
N PRO A 88 3.90 -1.47 7.31
CA PRO A 88 2.75 -1.82 8.11
C PRO A 88 2.07 -3.08 7.55
N GLN A 89 1.65 -3.97 8.44
CA GLN A 89 1.01 -5.22 8.06
C GLN A 89 -0.47 -5.17 8.43
N LEU A 90 -1.33 -5.39 7.45
CA LEU A 90 -2.78 -5.48 7.63
C LEU A 90 -3.24 -6.94 7.52
N THR A 91 -2.55 -7.83 8.23
CA THR A 91 -2.72 -9.29 8.10
C THR A 91 -3.77 -9.87 9.03
N SER A 92 -4.26 -9.11 10.02
CA SER A 92 -5.28 -9.54 10.97
C SER A 92 -5.99 -8.32 11.58
N THR A 93 -7.16 -8.51 12.18
CA THR A 93 -7.90 -7.43 12.85
C THR A 93 -7.07 -6.72 13.93
N PRO A 94 -6.35 -7.41 14.85
CA PRO A 94 -5.49 -6.71 15.82
C PRO A 94 -4.36 -5.91 15.15
N ALA A 95 -3.74 -6.43 14.09
CA ALA A 95 -2.69 -5.71 13.37
C ALA A 95 -3.23 -4.47 12.66
N MET A 96 -4.44 -4.54 12.11
CA MET A 96 -5.14 -3.40 11.52
C MET A 96 -5.46 -2.33 12.56
N GLN A 97 -5.96 -2.72 13.74
CA GLN A 97 -6.24 -1.79 14.83
C GLN A 97 -4.98 -1.08 15.30
N SER A 98 -3.90 -1.83 15.59
CA SER A 98 -2.63 -1.22 15.99
C SER A 98 -2.06 -0.28 14.93
N TYR A 99 -2.24 -0.61 13.64
CA TYR A 99 -1.84 0.30 12.56
C TYR A 99 -2.66 1.59 12.55
N LEU A 100 -3.98 1.49 12.69
CA LEU A 100 -4.89 2.64 12.71
C LEU A 100 -4.66 3.52 13.95
N GLU A 101 -4.43 2.94 15.12
CA GLU A 101 -4.03 3.68 16.33
C GLU A 101 -2.71 4.43 16.11
N ALA A 102 -1.71 3.75 15.55
CA ALA A 102 -0.43 4.38 15.22
C ALA A 102 -0.56 5.52 14.19
N LEU A 103 -1.52 5.43 13.25
CA LEU A 103 -1.87 6.55 12.37
C LEU A 103 -2.49 7.70 13.16
N ALA A 104 -3.48 7.44 14.02
CA ALA A 104 -4.12 8.47 14.84
C ALA A 104 -3.14 9.20 15.76
N GLU A 105 -2.13 8.49 16.26
CA GLU A 105 -1.06 9.06 17.08
C GLU A 105 0.00 9.82 16.27
N GLY A 106 -0.08 9.79 14.93
CA GLY A 106 0.91 10.39 14.04
C GLY A 106 2.26 9.65 14.05
N SER A 107 2.32 8.38 14.48
CA SER A 107 3.57 7.60 14.53
C SER A 107 4.22 7.41 13.15
N TYR A 108 3.45 7.55 12.07
CA TYR A 108 3.95 7.48 10.69
C TYR A 108 4.18 8.84 10.03
N SER A 109 4.00 9.95 10.76
CA SER A 109 4.14 11.33 10.28
C SER A 109 5.39 11.57 9.45
N ALA A 110 6.56 11.13 9.95
CA ALA A 110 7.85 11.36 9.31
C ALA A 110 8.02 10.61 7.96
N TYR A 111 7.21 9.57 7.72
CA TYR A 111 7.16 8.85 6.45
C TYR A 111 6.09 9.41 5.53
N LEU A 112 4.96 9.87 6.06
CA LEU A 112 3.85 10.40 5.28
C LEU A 112 4.10 11.85 4.82
N ARG A 113 4.54 12.73 5.72
CA ARG A 113 4.78 14.15 5.46
C ARG A 113 6.11 14.46 4.78
N ARG A 114 6.92 13.45 4.43
CA ARG A 114 8.25 13.69 3.86
C ARG A 114 8.12 14.40 2.51
N GLY A 115 8.43 15.70 2.52
CA GLY A 115 8.18 16.65 1.43
C GLY A 115 9.14 16.58 0.23
N ASP A 116 8.72 17.25 -0.84
CA ASP A 116 9.54 17.84 -1.91
C ASP A 116 10.72 17.02 -2.47
N PHE A 117 10.61 15.69 -2.56
CA PHE A 117 11.42 14.94 -3.51
C PHE A 117 10.86 15.16 -4.91
N SER A 118 11.29 16.25 -5.52
CA SER A 118 11.31 16.45 -6.97
C SER A 118 11.78 15.16 -7.64
N GLY A 119 10.84 14.38 -8.18
CA GLY A 119 11.20 13.10 -8.80
C GLY A 119 10.12 12.31 -9.52
N GLY A 120 8.85 12.77 -9.58
CA GLY A 120 7.81 11.92 -10.20
C GLY A 120 6.50 12.55 -10.66
N GLY A 121 6.36 13.88 -10.70
CA GLY A 121 5.09 14.52 -11.11
C GLY A 121 5.20 15.81 -11.91
N ALA A 122 6.38 16.42 -11.99
CA ALA A 122 6.63 17.60 -12.84
C ALA A 122 6.69 17.28 -14.35
N LEU A 123 6.39 16.03 -14.75
CA LEU A 123 6.47 15.58 -16.15
C LEU A 123 5.18 15.78 -16.96
N TRP A 124 4.08 16.26 -16.37
CA TRP A 124 2.84 16.53 -17.12
C TRP A 124 2.67 17.98 -17.57
N ARG A 125 3.59 18.90 -17.20
CA ARG A 125 3.43 20.33 -17.48
C ARG A 125 4.25 20.86 -18.67
N ARG A 126 4.68 20.00 -19.62
CA ARG A 126 5.51 20.42 -20.78
C ARG A 126 5.04 19.94 -22.16
N ILE A 127 3.84 19.37 -22.31
CA ILE A 127 3.34 18.91 -23.63
C ILE A 127 2.22 19.79 -24.21
N GLN A 128 1.82 20.91 -23.58
CA GLN A 128 0.65 21.67 -24.07
C GLN A 128 0.82 23.16 -24.37
N LEU A 129 2.02 23.71 -24.56
CA LEU A 129 2.16 25.07 -25.12
C LEU A 129 3.34 25.17 -26.08
N GLY A 130 3.23 24.44 -27.19
CA GLY A 130 3.95 24.69 -28.44
C GLY A 130 2.92 24.69 -29.55
N GLY A 131 2.41 25.88 -29.85
CA GLY A 131 1.44 26.18 -30.91
C GLY A 131 1.41 27.67 -31.13
#